data_AF-A0A1G7Y8T6-F1
#
_entry.id   AF-A0A1G7Y8T6-F1
#
_cell.length_a   1.000
_cell.length_b   1.000
_cell.length_c   1.000
_cell.angle_alpha   90.00
_cell.angle_beta   90.00
_cell.angle_gamma   90.00
#
_symmetry.space_group_name_H-M   'P 1'
#
loop_
_entity.id
_entity.type
_entity.pdbx_description
1 polymer ?
#
loop_
_entity_poly.entity_id
_entity_poly.type
_entity_poly.pdbx_seq_one_letter_code
_entity_poly.pdbx_strand_id
1 'polypeptide(L)'
;MEQQETFSLFKSLSVHKVLELVHLLEIYKSDVFVEKKQVMASGKSVLGMMSVFTTIRIGDEITMWAKGEDAAQVCAAVRTFLEDYHTMDTELGFWEEEGVETVEKAMTGSLNQWSPNIRHVAKSYLKTTR
;
A
#
# COMPACT_ATOMS: atom_id res chain seq x y z
N MET A 1 -15.15 8.52 15.03
CA MET A 1 -15.88 7.24 14.83
C MET A 1 -14.95 6.29 14.09
N GLU A 2 -15.10 4.98 14.27
CA GLU A 2 -14.28 3.97 13.60
C GLU A 2 -15.13 3.22 12.57
N GLN A 3 -14.61 3.08 11.36
CA GLN A 3 -15.23 2.33 10.27
C GLN A 3 -14.23 1.30 9.76
N GLN A 4 -14.75 0.13 9.40
CA GLN A 4 -13.97 -0.97 8.86
C GLN A 4 -14.66 -1.52 7.61
N GLU A 5 -13.92 -1.65 6.52
CA GLU A 5 -14.40 -2.27 5.29
C GLU A 5 -13.38 -3.26 4.74
N THR A 6 -13.87 -4.31 4.10
CA THR A 6 -13.03 -5.31 3.42
C THR A 6 -13.34 -5.29 1.94
N PHE A 7 -12.29 -5.25 1.13
CA PHE A 7 -12.37 -5.19 -0.33
C PHE A 7 -11.67 -6.41 -0.92
N SER A 8 -12.32 -7.06 -1.88
CA SER A 8 -11.71 -8.12 -2.69
C SER A 8 -11.10 -7.47 -3.94
N LEU A 9 -9.81 -7.69 -4.17
CA LEU A 9 -9.14 -7.14 -5.35
C LEU A 9 -9.13 -8.16 -6.48
N PHE A 10 -9.83 -7.87 -7.57
CA PHE A 10 -9.87 -8.74 -8.75
C PHE A 10 -8.76 -8.40 -9.76
N LYS A 11 -8.06 -7.27 -9.58
CA LYS A 11 -6.87 -6.85 -10.32
C LYS A 11 -5.83 -6.29 -9.34
N SER A 12 -4.54 -6.48 -9.60
CA SER A 12 -3.46 -5.84 -8.84
C SER A 12 -3.41 -4.35 -9.15
N LEU A 13 -3.29 -3.48 -8.14
CA LEU A 13 -3.07 -2.05 -8.39
C LEU A 13 -1.64 -1.82 -8.88
N SER A 14 -1.49 -1.07 -9.98
CA SER A 14 -0.19 -0.57 -10.42
C SER A 14 0.38 0.43 -9.41
N VAL A 15 1.70 0.65 -9.45
CA VAL A 15 2.40 1.66 -8.62
C VAL A 15 1.72 3.03 -8.73
N HIS A 16 1.37 3.46 -9.94
CA HIS A 16 0.66 4.73 -10.15
C HIS A 16 -0.68 4.76 -9.41
N LYS A 17 -1.46 3.68 -9.46
CA LYS A 17 -2.76 3.63 -8.78
C LYS A 17 -2.64 3.58 -7.26
N VAL A 18 -1.58 2.97 -6.74
CA VAL A 18 -1.27 3.06 -5.31
C VAL A 18 -0.94 4.50 -4.90
N LEU A 19 -0.20 5.26 -5.72
CA LEU A 19 0.08 6.68 -5.47
C LEU A 19 -1.19 7.54 -5.52
N GLU A 20 -2.04 7.34 -6.53
CA GLU A 20 -3.34 8.02 -6.62
C GLU A 20 -4.20 7.76 -5.38
N LEU A 21 -4.27 6.50 -4.93
CA LEU A 21 -5.01 6.12 -3.74
C LEU A 21 -4.46 6.80 -2.49
N VAL A 22 -3.14 6.87 -2.34
CA VAL A 22 -2.51 7.57 -1.21
C VAL A 22 -2.87 9.06 -1.22
N HIS A 23 -2.77 9.73 -2.37
CA HIS A 23 -3.14 11.14 -2.50
C HIS A 23 -4.62 11.39 -2.25
N LEU A 24 -5.50 10.46 -2.69
CA LEU A 24 -6.91 10.50 -2.34
C LEU A 24 -7.10 10.43 -0.83
N LEU A 25 -6.35 9.58 -0.12
CA LEU A 25 -6.47 9.43 1.33
C LEU A 25 -5.91 10.62 2.12
N GLU A 26 -4.92 11.33 1.58
CA GLU A 26 -4.30 12.51 2.22
C GLU A 26 -5.26 13.70 2.41
N ILE A 27 -6.33 13.81 1.60
CA ILE A 27 -7.29 14.90 1.72
C ILE A 27 -8.16 14.79 2.98
N TYR A 28 -8.30 13.58 3.52
CA TYR A 28 -9.14 13.29 4.67
C TYR A 28 -8.39 13.50 5.98
N LYS A 29 -9.10 13.89 7.03
CA LYS A 29 -8.54 14.04 8.37
C LYS A 29 -8.40 12.71 9.10
N SER A 30 -9.26 11.74 8.79
CA SER A 30 -9.23 10.40 9.41
C SER A 30 -7.86 9.74 9.30
N ASP A 31 -7.47 9.02 10.35
CA ASP A 31 -6.36 8.08 10.27
C ASP A 31 -6.83 6.83 9.52
N VAL A 32 -6.07 6.45 8.49
CA VAL A 32 -6.43 5.33 7.61
C VAL A 32 -5.34 4.27 7.70
N PHE A 33 -5.75 3.03 7.87
CA PHE A 33 -4.88 1.86 7.89
C PHE A 33 -5.40 0.81 6.93
N VAL A 34 -4.47 0.15 6.25
CA VAL A 34 -4.76 -0.97 5.35
C VAL A 34 -3.99 -2.17 5.83
N GLU A 35 -4.66 -3.30 5.97
CA GLU A 35 -4.08 -4.57 6.37
C GLU A 35 -4.39 -5.63 5.33
N LYS A 36 -3.39 -6.49 5.15
CA LYS A 36 -3.55 -7.77 4.53
C LYS A 36 -2.81 -8.82 5.34
N LYS A 37 -3.54 -9.85 5.78
CA LYS A 37 -3.01 -10.98 6.57
C LYS A 37 -2.33 -10.53 7.87
N GLN A 38 -1.02 -10.28 7.84
CA GLN A 38 -0.21 -9.84 8.98
C GLN A 38 0.55 -8.53 8.70
N VAL A 39 0.36 -7.94 7.52
CA VAL A 39 1.01 -6.69 7.13
C VAL A 39 -0.02 -5.58 7.22
N MET A 40 0.21 -4.63 8.13
CA MET A 40 -0.60 -3.44 8.32
C MET A 40 0.25 -2.21 8.04
N ALA A 41 -0.30 -1.26 7.29
CA ALA A 41 0.35 0.00 6.97
C ALA A 41 -0.63 1.17 7.08
N SER A 42 -0.09 2.38 7.25
CA SER A 42 -0.91 3.59 7.10
C SER A 42 -1.29 3.76 5.63
N GLY A 43 -2.59 3.98 5.39
CA GLY A 43 -3.14 4.29 4.07
C GLY A 43 -2.58 5.57 3.44
N LYS A 44 -2.06 6.47 4.27
CA LYS A 44 -1.45 7.74 3.85
C LYS A 44 0.07 7.64 3.64
N SER A 45 0.67 6.48 3.89
CA SER A 45 2.10 6.26 3.67
C SER A 45 2.31 5.61 2.31
N VAL A 46 2.91 6.33 1.36
CA VAL A 46 3.29 5.77 0.05
C VAL A 46 4.08 4.47 0.23
N LEU A 47 5.11 4.50 1.07
CA LEU A 47 6.01 3.36 1.26
C LEU A 47 5.30 2.17 1.94
N GLY A 48 4.44 2.45 2.93
CA GLY A 48 3.65 1.43 3.61
C GLY A 48 2.57 0.81 2.70
N MET A 49 1.91 1.64 1.89
CA MET A 49 0.93 1.14 0.92
C MET A 49 1.62 0.31 -0.15
N MET A 50 2.75 0.76 -0.70
CA MET A 50 3.51 -0.04 -1.65
C MET A 50 3.95 -1.39 -1.07
N SER A 51 4.38 -1.46 0.20
CA SER A 51 4.74 -2.73 0.83
C SER A 51 3.55 -3.68 1.00
N VAL A 52 2.35 -3.15 1.29
CA VAL A 52 1.12 -3.94 1.30
C VAL A 52 0.77 -4.40 -0.10
N PHE A 53 0.68 -3.49 -1.08
CA PHE A 53 0.21 -3.76 -2.43
C PHE A 53 1.15 -4.61 -3.27
N THR A 54 2.47 -4.54 -3.07
CA THR A 54 3.43 -5.47 -3.71
C THR A 54 3.25 -6.91 -3.28
N THR A 55 2.62 -7.18 -2.13
CA THR A 55 2.35 -8.55 -1.70
C THR A 55 0.99 -9.06 -2.16
N ILE A 56 0.12 -8.20 -2.69
CA ILE A 56 -1.26 -8.50 -3.13
C ILE A 56 -1.26 -9.36 -4.39
N ARG A 57 -2.03 -10.43 -4.33
CA ARG A 57 -2.36 -11.28 -5.47
C ARG A 57 -3.81 -11.07 -5.84
N ILE A 58 -4.14 -11.36 -7.08
CA ILE A 58 -5.53 -11.38 -7.55
C ILE A 58 -6.35 -12.33 -6.67
N GLY A 59 -7.50 -11.85 -6.20
CA GLY A 59 -8.39 -12.59 -5.30
C GLY A 59 -8.06 -12.45 -3.81
N ASP A 60 -6.98 -11.75 -3.43
CA ASP A 60 -6.74 -11.42 -2.03
C ASP A 60 -7.75 -10.37 -1.54
N GLU A 61 -8.11 -10.49 -0.27
CA GLU A 61 -8.88 -9.49 0.47
C GLU A 61 -7.95 -8.55 1.21
N ILE A 62 -8.28 -7.27 1.18
CA ILE A 62 -7.68 -6.23 2.01
C ILE A 62 -8.72 -5.67 2.95
N THR A 63 -8.33 -5.40 4.18
CA THR A 63 -9.18 -4.73 5.14
C THR A 63 -8.65 -3.32 5.37
N MET A 64 -9.54 -2.34 5.39
CA MET A 64 -9.23 -0.95 5.67
C MET A 64 -9.95 -0.51 6.94
N TRP A 65 -9.24 0.20 7.79
CA TRP A 65 -9.80 0.90 8.96
C TRP A 65 -9.64 2.40 8.77
N ALA A 66 -10.72 3.13 8.96
CA ALA A 66 -10.73 4.58 8.99
C ALA A 66 -11.20 5.04 10.37
N LYS A 67 -10.41 5.91 11.02
CA LYS A 67 -10.69 6.46 12.35
C LYS A 67 -10.73 7.98 12.27
N GLY A 68 -11.92 8.55 12.44
CA GLY A 68 -12.13 9.99 12.41
C GLY A 68 -13.59 10.37 12.24
N GLU A 69 -13.83 11.66 12.00
CA GLU A 69 -15.18 12.19 11.76
C GLU A 69 -15.64 11.94 10.32
N ASP A 70 -14.70 11.93 9.38
CA ASP A 70 -14.90 11.67 7.95
C ASP A 70 -14.67 10.21 7.55
N ALA A 71 -14.59 9.29 8.52
CA ALA A 71 -14.28 7.88 8.28
C ALA A 71 -15.24 7.20 7.28
N ALA A 72 -16.54 7.54 7.32
CA ALA A 72 -17.51 7.02 6.37
C ALA A 72 -17.28 7.53 4.93
N GLN A 73 -16.80 8.78 4.79
CA GLN A 73 -16.51 9.39 3.50
C GLN A 73 -15.26 8.77 2.88
N VAL A 74 -14.25 8.45 3.72
CA VAL A 74 -13.07 7.69 3.30
C VAL A 74 -13.46 6.34 2.73
N CYS A 75 -14.26 5.55 3.46
CA CYS A 75 -14.71 4.24 2.99
C CYS A 75 -15.46 4.32 1.65
N ALA A 76 -16.38 5.28 1.51
CA ALA A 76 -17.09 5.50 0.27
C ALA A 76 -16.16 5.88 -0.89
N ALA A 77 -15.21 6.80 -0.68
CA ALA A 77 -14.28 7.24 -1.71
C ALA A 77 -13.34 6.13 -2.17
N VAL A 78 -12.82 5.31 -1.24
CA VAL A 78 -11.97 4.17 -1.57
C VAL A 78 -12.75 3.11 -2.34
N ARG A 79 -14.01 2.84 -1.95
CA ARG A 79 -14.87 1.92 -2.69
C ARG A 79 -15.04 2.38 -4.14
N THR A 80 -15.41 3.64 -4.34
CA THR A 80 -15.57 4.22 -5.68
C THR A 80 -14.27 4.15 -6.48
N PHE A 81 -13.14 4.52 -5.87
CA PHE A 81 -11.83 4.42 -6.52
C PHE A 81 -11.51 3.00 -7.01
N LEU A 82 -11.78 2.00 -6.17
CA LEU A 82 -11.53 0.60 -6.53
C LEU A 82 -12.52 0.11 -7.60
N GLU A 83 -13.81 0.44 -7.50
CA GLU A 83 -14.82 0.09 -8.51
C GLU A 83 -14.49 0.69 -9.89
N ASP A 84 -14.11 1.97 -9.92
CA ASP A 84 -13.68 2.67 -11.13
C ASP A 84 -12.44 1.99 -11.72
N TYR A 85 -11.46 1.64 -10.88
CA TYR A 85 -10.28 0.91 -11.34
C TYR A 85 -10.61 -0.46 -11.94
N HIS A 86 -11.60 -1.18 -11.42
CA HIS A 86 -11.99 -2.50 -11.93
C HIS A 86 -12.58 -2.42 -13.34
N THR A 87 -13.36 -1.36 -13.60
CA THR A 87 -14.03 -1.14 -14.89
C THR A 87 -13.11 -0.56 -15.97
N MET A 88 -11.97 0.02 -15.60
CA MET A 88 -10.95 0.45 -16.55
C MET A 88 -10.19 -0.76 -17.13
N ASP A 89 -10.28 -0.94 -18.45
CA ASP A 89 -9.28 -1.70 -19.19
C ASP A 89 -8.02 -0.84 -19.29
N THR A 90 -7.04 -1.18 -18.49
CA THR A 90 -5.74 -0.50 -18.47
C THR A 90 -4.76 -1.34 -19.26
N GLU A 91 -4.65 -1.07 -20.57
CA GLU A 91 -3.44 -1.41 -21.31
C GLU A 91 -2.34 -0.46 -20.81
N LEU A 92 -1.41 -0.97 -20.01
CA LEU A 92 -0.24 -0.21 -19.58
C LEU A 92 0.65 0.06 -20.80
N GLY A 93 1.17 1.28 -20.91
CA GLY A 93 2.20 1.56 -21.91
C GLY A 93 3.51 0.85 -21.58
N PHE A 94 4.33 0.54 -22.59
CA PHE A 94 5.63 -0.13 -22.44
C PHE A 94 6.53 0.47 -21.32
N TRP A 95 6.59 1.80 -21.21
CA TRP A 95 7.39 2.48 -20.18
C TRP A 95 6.79 2.41 -18.77
N GLU A 96 5.46 2.28 -18.67
CA GLU A 96 4.79 2.08 -17.39
C GLU A 96 5.03 0.66 -16.87
N GLU A 97 5.01 -0.33 -17.77
CA GLU A 97 5.38 -1.71 -17.43
C GLU A 97 6.83 -1.81 -16.94
N GLU A 98 7.79 -1.22 -17.66
CA GLU A 98 9.21 -1.22 -17.24
C GLU A 98 9.42 -0.48 -15.90
N GLY A 99 8.70 0.63 -15.70
CA GLY A 99 8.73 1.40 -14.45
C GLY A 99 8.19 0.59 -13.26
N VAL A 100 7.06 -0.11 -13.44
CA VAL A 100 6.48 -0.99 -12.43
C VAL A 100 7.45 -2.12 -12.10
N GLU A 101 8.02 -2.79 -13.11
CA GLU A 101 8.96 -3.89 -12.91
C GLU A 101 10.22 -3.43 -12.14
N THR A 102 10.72 -2.23 -12.46
CA THR A 102 11.89 -1.64 -11.80
C THR A 102 11.62 -1.33 -10.33
N VAL A 103 10.47 -0.70 -10.03
CA VAL A 103 10.07 -0.40 -8.65
C VAL A 103 9.82 -1.67 -7.87
N GLU A 104 9.11 -2.64 -8.44
CA GLU A 104 8.84 -3.93 -7.81
C GLU A 104 10.14 -4.69 -7.49
N LYS A 105 11.10 -4.73 -8.43
CA LYS A 105 12.43 -5.31 -8.20
C LYS A 105 13.18 -4.59 -7.08
N ALA A 106 13.17 -3.26 -7.06
CA ALA A 106 13.86 -2.48 -6.04
C ALA A 106 13.25 -2.66 -4.64
N MET A 107 11.92 -2.70 -4.54
CA MET A 107 11.22 -2.93 -3.27
C MET A 107 11.40 -4.36 -2.78
N THR A 108 11.26 -5.36 -3.66
CA THR A 108 11.50 -6.77 -3.33
C THR A 108 12.95 -7.00 -2.90
N GLY A 109 13.90 -6.33 -3.57
CA GLY A 109 15.31 -6.33 -3.18
C GLY A 109 15.52 -5.72 -1.80
N SER A 110 14.87 -4.59 -1.49
CA SER A 110 15.00 -3.90 -0.20
C SER A 110 14.40 -4.69 0.98
N LEU A 111 13.31 -5.43 0.75
CA LEU A 111 12.70 -6.29 1.76
C LEU A 111 13.56 -7.53 2.07
N ASN A 112 14.23 -8.09 1.05
CA ASN A 112 14.98 -9.35 1.18
C ASN A 112 16.49 -9.17 1.37
N GLN A 113 17.05 -8.01 1.02
CA GLN A 113 18.48 -7.74 1.10
C GLN A 113 18.73 -6.49 1.92
N TRP A 114 19.02 -6.68 3.19
CA TRP A 114 19.58 -5.62 4.02
C TRP A 114 20.98 -5.34 3.50
N SER A 115 21.19 -4.12 2.97
CA SER A 115 22.51 -3.71 2.51
C SER A 115 23.54 -3.89 3.65
N PRO A 116 24.80 -4.23 3.33
CA PRO A 116 25.85 -4.40 4.35
C PRO A 116 25.94 -3.20 5.30
N ASN A 117 25.73 -1.99 4.78
CA ASN A 117 25.72 -0.76 5.56
C ASN A 117 24.58 -0.71 6.58
N ILE A 118 23.33 -1.04 6.17
CA ILE A 118 22.19 -1.09 7.09
C ILE A 118 22.40 -2.17 8.15
N ARG A 119 22.94 -3.33 7.76
CA ARG A 119 23.27 -4.42 8.69
C ARG A 119 24.35 -4.00 9.72
N HIS A 120 25.34 -3.23 9.30
CA HIS A 120 26.40 -2.71 10.19
C HIS A 120 25.84 -1.69 11.18
N VAL A 121 24.99 -0.77 10.72
CA VAL A 121 24.31 0.20 11.58
C VAL A 121 23.38 -0.51 12.57
N ALA A 122 22.52 -1.42 12.11
CA ALA A 122 21.65 -2.18 13.00
C ALA A 122 22.44 -2.97 14.05
N LYS A 123 23.58 -3.58 13.68
CA LYS A 123 24.49 -4.26 14.63
C LYS A 123 25.12 -3.32 15.65
N SER A 124 25.41 -2.05 15.31
CA SER A 124 25.96 -1.11 16.27
C SER A 124 24.92 -0.65 17.30
N TYR A 125 23.65 -0.54 16.90
CA TYR A 125 22.55 -0.16 17.80
C TYR A 125 22.02 -1.33 18.65
N LEU A 126 22.05 -2.57 18.14
CA LEU A 126 21.61 -3.76 18.89
C LEU A 126 22.65 -4.28 19.90
N LYS A 127 23.85 -3.69 19.94
CA LYS A 127 24.92 -4.06 20.88
C LYS A 127 24.88 -3.33 22.23
N THR A 128 23.85 -2.53 22.52
CA THR A 128 23.66 -1.92 23.84
C THR A 128 22.62 -2.67 24.65
N THR A 129 22.99 -3.85 25.16
CA THR A 129 22.66 -4.35 26.51
C THR A 129 23.35 -5.69 26.74
N ARG A 130 24.50 -5.66 27.40
CA ARG A 130 24.90 -6.66 28.37
C ARG A 130 25.66 -5.97 29.49
#